data_AF-A0A964MVN2-F1
#
_entry.id   AF-A0A964MVN2-F1
#
_cell.length_a   1.000
_cell.length_b   1.000
_cell.length_c   1.000
_cell.angle_alpha   90.00
_cell.angle_beta   90.00
_cell.angle_gamma   90.00
#
_symmetry.space_group_name_H-M   'P 1'
#
loop_
_entity.id
_entity.type
_entity.pdbx_description
1 polymer ?
#
loop_
_entity_poly.entity_id
_entity_poly.type
_entity_poly.pdbx_seq_one_letter_code
_entity_poly.pdbx_strand_id
1 'polypeptide(L)'
;MYLDVKGRFHIYPHDGNEAFFDAPANIRGAAARGTELDPFIGSTEPDKVLLSRLVAVPALRTRYLQYVKEMATTWLDWQRLGPLALKYQALIEGDVQADTRKFDSYDAFRALVARDYETKGAQGPVTRMSLKTFADQRRAFLLNYPAITALK
;
A
#
# COMPACT_ATOMS: atom_id res chain seq x y z
N MET A 1 2.92 19.68 3.22
CA MET A 1 4.28 19.80 3.79
C MET A 1 4.24 20.76 4.96
N TYR A 2 5.06 20.55 5.98
CA TYR A 2 5.09 21.36 7.20
C TYR A 2 6.54 21.69 7.57
N LEU A 3 6.83 22.94 7.92
CA LEU A 3 8.12 23.37 8.45
C LEU A 3 8.01 23.45 9.97
N ASP A 4 8.79 22.64 10.69
CA ASP A 4 8.79 22.67 12.15
C ASP A 4 9.58 23.87 12.70
N VAL A 5 9.40 24.16 13.99
CA VAL A 5 10.09 25.24 14.72
C VAL A 5 11.61 25.10 14.76
N LYS A 6 12.15 23.94 14.35
CA LYS A 6 13.60 23.68 14.24
C LYS A 6 14.10 23.85 12.80
N GLY A 7 13.26 24.35 11.89
CA GLY A 7 13.62 24.58 10.50
C GLY A 7 13.65 23.30 9.65
N ARG A 8 12.98 22.21 10.05
CA ARG A 8 12.94 20.95 9.29
C ARG A 8 11.60 20.77 8.57
N PHE A 9 11.67 20.37 7.31
CA PHE A 9 10.49 20.02 6.54
C PHE A 9 10.02 18.59 6.82
N HIS A 10 8.71 18.43 6.96
CA HIS A 10 8.00 17.17 7.12
C HIS A 10 7.00 16.97 5.98
N ILE A 11 6.99 15.77 5.42
CA ILE A 11 6.03 15.37 4.38
C ILE A 11 4.84 14.71 5.09
N TYR A 12 3.64 15.17 4.77
CA TYR A 12 2.39 14.56 5.20
C TYR A 12 1.70 14.00 3.96
N PRO A 13 1.44 12.68 3.89
CA PRO A 13 0.67 12.13 2.80
C PRO A 13 -0.77 12.67 2.83
N HIS A 14 -1.34 12.85 1.66
CA HIS A 14 -2.73 13.22 1.45
C HIS A 14 -3.30 12.33 0.34
N ASP A 15 -4.59 12.00 0.43
CA ASP A 15 -5.30 11.23 -0.59
C ASP A 15 -4.71 9.84 -0.88
N GLY A 16 -4.57 9.01 0.17
CA GLY A 16 -4.05 7.65 0.08
C GLY A 16 -5.09 6.57 -0.24
N ASN A 17 -6.22 6.94 -0.86
CA ASN A 17 -7.34 6.04 -1.15
C ASN A 17 -7.04 5.04 -2.28
N GLU A 18 -6.08 5.34 -3.17
CA GLU A 18 -5.55 4.40 -4.18
C GLU A 18 -4.40 3.54 -3.62
N ALA A 19 -4.50 3.09 -2.37
CA ALA A 19 -3.52 2.17 -1.76
C ALA A 19 -4.07 0.74 -1.67
N PHE A 20 -3.18 -0.22 -1.39
CA PHE A 20 -3.53 -1.62 -1.07
C PHE A 20 -4.32 -2.40 -2.14
N PHE A 21 -4.12 -2.09 -3.42
CA PHE A 21 -4.81 -2.76 -4.51
C PHE A 21 -3.83 -3.45 -5.46
N ASP A 22 -4.28 -4.53 -6.09
CA ASP A 22 -3.66 -4.99 -7.33
C ASP A 22 -4.02 -3.96 -8.40
N ALA A 23 -3.02 -3.31 -8.98
CA ALA A 23 -3.25 -2.66 -10.25
C ALA A 23 -2.76 -3.65 -11.31
N PRO A 24 -3.61 -4.04 -12.27
CA PRO A 24 -3.10 -4.59 -13.51
C PRO A 24 -2.13 -3.57 -14.09
N ALA A 25 -0.98 -4.03 -14.58
CA ALA A 25 0.09 -3.20 -15.17
C ALA A 25 -0.40 -2.21 -16.26
N ASN A 26 -1.65 -2.33 -16.71
CA ASN A 26 -2.23 -1.65 -17.86
C ASN A 26 -3.26 -0.56 -17.51
N ILE A 27 -3.60 -0.37 -16.22
CA ILE A 27 -4.47 0.75 -15.80
C ILE A 27 -3.58 1.95 -15.45
N ARG A 28 -3.39 2.82 -16.46
CA ARG A 28 -2.56 4.05 -16.44
C ARG A 28 -1.06 3.83 -16.59
N GLY A 29 -0.62 3.69 -17.84
CA GLY A 29 0.72 4.05 -18.31
C GLY A 29 1.91 3.57 -17.46
N ALA A 30 2.47 2.42 -17.82
CA ALA A 30 3.87 2.03 -17.64
C ALA A 30 4.52 2.06 -16.23
N ALA A 31 3.80 2.39 -15.16
CA ALA A 31 4.35 2.28 -13.81
C ALA A 31 4.12 0.86 -13.27
N ALA A 32 5.20 0.21 -12.82
CA ALA A 32 5.09 -0.96 -11.96
C ALA A 32 4.16 -0.62 -10.78
N ARG A 33 3.18 -1.47 -10.50
CA ARG A 33 2.20 -1.32 -9.42
C ARG A 33 1.96 -2.67 -8.77
N GLY A 34 1.32 -2.67 -7.60
CA GLY A 34 0.94 -3.90 -6.89
C GLY A 34 1.97 -4.36 -5.86
N THR A 35 1.86 -5.63 -5.50
CA THR A 35 2.54 -6.23 -4.34
C THR A 35 4.05 -6.39 -4.55
N GLU A 36 4.51 -6.34 -5.80
CA GLU A 36 5.92 -6.50 -6.20
C GLU A 36 6.62 -5.18 -6.55
N LEU A 37 6.01 -4.03 -6.24
CA LEU A 37 6.59 -2.72 -6.54
C LEU A 37 7.98 -2.54 -5.91
N ASP A 38 9.01 -2.27 -6.70
CA ASP A 38 10.38 -2.09 -6.19
C ASP A 38 10.41 -0.93 -5.15
N PRO A 39 11.03 -1.12 -3.96
CA PRO A 39 11.15 -0.05 -2.96
C PRO A 39 11.85 1.22 -3.45
N PHE A 40 12.68 1.12 -4.48
CA PHE A 40 13.37 2.22 -5.13
C PHE A 40 12.73 2.66 -6.45
N ILE A 41 11.46 2.32 -6.70
CA ILE A 41 10.75 2.78 -7.90
C ILE A 41 10.90 4.30 -8.07
N GLY A 42 11.36 4.70 -9.25
CA GLY A 42 11.62 6.09 -9.60
C GLY A 42 12.84 6.73 -8.96
N SER A 43 13.71 5.98 -8.25
CA SER A 43 14.95 6.53 -7.70
C SER A 43 15.97 6.95 -8.76
N THR A 44 15.83 6.44 -9.98
CA THR A 44 16.67 6.77 -11.13
C THR A 44 16.11 7.93 -11.96
N GLU A 45 14.91 8.40 -11.65
CA GLU A 45 14.26 9.50 -12.37
C GLU A 45 14.81 10.85 -11.88
N PRO A 46 15.42 11.66 -12.76
CA PRO A 46 16.11 12.89 -12.34
C PRO A 46 15.15 13.99 -11.87
N ASP A 47 13.89 13.97 -12.29
CA ASP A 47 12.83 14.89 -11.88
C ASP A 47 12.26 14.56 -10.49
N LYS A 48 12.44 13.33 -9.99
CA LYS A 48 12.22 12.95 -8.58
C LYS A 48 13.41 13.34 -7.70
N VAL A 49 13.79 14.63 -7.75
CA VAL A 49 15.05 15.17 -7.20
C VAL A 49 15.31 14.78 -5.75
N LEU A 50 14.30 14.88 -4.87
CA LEU A 50 14.50 14.56 -3.46
C LEU A 50 14.79 13.05 -3.26
N LEU A 51 14.03 12.18 -3.94
CA LEU A 51 14.21 10.74 -3.86
C LEU A 51 15.57 10.32 -4.38
N SER A 52 15.91 10.73 -5.62
CA SER A 52 17.16 10.33 -6.28
C SER A 52 18.41 10.81 -5.52
N ARG A 53 18.36 11.99 -4.90
CA ARG A 53 19.47 12.53 -4.09
C ARG A 53 19.60 11.84 -2.74
N LEU A 54 18.50 11.55 -2.06
CA LEU A 54 18.55 10.90 -0.74
C LEU A 54 19.04 9.46 -0.83
N VAL A 55 18.53 8.68 -1.79
CA VAL A 55 18.88 7.25 -1.93
C VAL A 55 20.27 7.02 -2.53
N ALA A 56 20.90 8.06 -3.09
CA ALA A 56 22.30 8.04 -3.49
C ALA A 56 23.27 8.08 -2.29
N VAL A 57 22.83 8.55 -1.11
CA VAL A 57 23.64 8.55 0.11
C VAL A 57 23.56 7.17 0.78
N PRO A 58 24.66 6.40 0.91
CA PRO A 58 24.61 5.01 1.39
C PRO A 58 23.92 4.85 2.75
N ALA A 59 24.24 5.71 3.71
CA ALA A 59 23.63 5.66 5.04
C ALA A 59 22.12 5.91 5.03
N LEU A 60 21.63 6.81 4.16
CA LEU A 60 20.20 7.09 4.01
C LEU A 60 19.47 5.97 3.28
N ARG A 61 20.12 5.37 2.27
CA ARG A 61 19.61 4.19 1.56
C ARG A 61 19.43 3.00 2.51
N THR A 62 20.43 2.72 3.35
CA THR A 62 20.33 1.67 4.37
C THR A 62 19.21 1.97 5.38
N ARG A 63 19.13 3.21 5.87
CA ARG A 63 18.06 3.62 6.80
C ARG A 63 16.67 3.49 6.20
N TYR A 64 16.51 3.85 4.92
CA TYR A 64 15.26 3.66 4.19
C TYR A 64 14.85 2.18 4.15
N LEU A 65 15.77 1.28 3.79
CA LEU A 65 15.49 -0.16 3.76
C LEU A 65 15.16 -0.74 5.14
N GLN A 66 15.74 -0.20 6.22
CA GLN A 66 15.38 -0.57 7.59
C GLN A 66 13.91 -0.19 7.90
N TYR A 67 13.45 0.99 7.50
CA TYR A 67 12.04 1.35 7.63
C TYR A 67 11.13 0.46 6.77
N VAL A 68 11.55 0.11 5.56
CA VAL A 68 10.78 -0.83 4.72
C VAL A 68 10.69 -2.22 5.36
N LYS A 69 11.79 -2.72 5.94
CA LYS A 69 11.80 -3.96 6.72
C LYS A 69 10.86 -3.88 7.90
N GLU A 70 10.89 -2.79 8.68
CA GLU A 70 9.99 -2.56 9.82
C GLU A 70 8.52 -2.56 9.41
N MET A 71 8.18 -1.87 8.30
CA MET A 71 6.82 -1.90 7.76
C MET A 71 6.38 -3.32 7.39
N ALA A 72 7.25 -4.10 6.74
CA ALA A 72 6.96 -5.48 6.35
C ALA A 72 6.82 -6.43 7.53
N THR A 73 7.67 -6.31 8.56
CA THR A 73 7.63 -7.19 9.73
C THR A 73 6.54 -6.81 10.72
N THR A 74 6.20 -5.52 10.83
CA THR A 74 5.31 -5.02 11.89
C THR A 74 3.93 -4.68 11.35
N TRP A 75 3.85 -3.84 10.32
CA TRP A 75 2.59 -3.22 9.91
C TRP A 75 1.85 -3.98 8.81
N LEU A 76 2.57 -4.76 7.99
CA LEU A 76 1.98 -5.69 7.02
C LEU A 76 1.72 -7.09 7.59
N ASP A 77 2.04 -7.33 8.86
CA ASP A 77 1.64 -8.56 9.53
C ASP A 77 0.11 -8.59 9.69
N TRP A 78 -0.54 -9.61 9.13
CA TRP A 78 -1.98 -9.78 9.20
C TRP A 78 -2.50 -9.87 10.64
N GLN A 79 -1.70 -10.41 11.58
CA GLN A 79 -2.08 -10.46 12.99
C GLN A 79 -2.22 -9.07 13.61
N ARG A 80 -1.54 -8.05 13.06
CA ARG A 80 -1.66 -6.65 13.48
C ARG A 80 -2.63 -5.85 12.62
N LEU A 81 -2.52 -5.95 11.30
CA LEU A 81 -3.32 -5.18 10.35
C LEU A 81 -4.79 -5.62 10.32
N GLY A 82 -5.03 -6.93 10.34
CA GLY A 82 -6.37 -7.51 10.23
C GLY A 82 -7.35 -7.00 11.29
N PRO A 83 -7.01 -7.07 12.60
CA PRO A 83 -7.88 -6.54 13.65
C PRO A 83 -8.18 -5.04 13.52
N LEU A 84 -7.22 -4.23 13.06
CA LEU A 84 -7.44 -2.80 12.83
C LEU A 84 -8.42 -2.57 11.66
N ALA A 85 -8.22 -3.27 10.55
CA ALA A 85 -9.09 -3.16 9.37
C ALA A 85 -10.53 -3.60 9.68
N LEU A 86 -10.69 -4.74 10.37
CA LEU A 86 -12.01 -5.24 10.78
C LEU A 86 -12.69 -4.29 11.77
N LYS A 87 -11.95 -3.67 12.69
CA LYS A 87 -12.49 -2.64 13.59
C LYS A 87 -13.04 -1.46 12.80
N TYR A 88 -12.32 -0.96 11.80
CA TYR A 88 -12.82 0.16 10.99
C TYR A 88 -13.98 -0.23 10.07
N GLN A 89 -13.96 -1.44 9.51
CA GLN A 89 -15.07 -1.97 8.73
C GLN A 89 -16.36 -2.03 9.56
N ALA A 90 -16.28 -2.54 10.78
CA ALA A 90 -17.43 -2.64 11.70
C ALA A 90 -18.02 -1.27 12.06
N LEU A 91 -17.21 -0.21 12.14
CA LEU A 91 -17.70 1.14 12.45
C LEU A 91 -18.63 1.72 11.38
N ILE A 92 -18.50 1.28 10.13
CA ILE A 92 -19.28 1.80 8.99
C ILE A 92 -20.22 0.76 8.36
N GLU A 93 -20.25 -0.46 8.90
CA GLU A 93 -20.99 -1.59 8.30
C GLU A 93 -22.49 -1.27 8.13
N GLY A 94 -23.12 -0.71 9.17
CA GLY A 94 -24.53 -0.33 9.14
C GLY A 94 -24.84 0.72 8.08
N ASP A 95 -23.99 1.75 7.96
CA ASP A 95 -24.15 2.81 6.97
C ASP A 95 -23.98 2.27 5.54
N VAL A 96 -22.97 1.42 5.31
CA VAL A 96 -22.75 0.81 3.99
C VAL A 96 -23.90 -0.14 3.63
N GLN A 97 -24.45 -0.88 4.59
CA GLN A 97 -25.61 -1.75 4.33
C GLN A 97 -26.82 -0.92 3.89
N ALA A 98 -27.11 0.18 4.57
CA ALA A 98 -28.24 1.07 4.30
C ALA A 98 -28.07 1.94 3.04
N ASP A 99 -26.83 2.20 2.60
CA ASP A 99 -26.57 3.07 1.45
C ASP A 99 -27.12 2.51 0.13
N THR A 100 -28.06 3.21 -0.50
CA THR A 100 -28.64 2.81 -1.80
C THR A 100 -27.87 3.35 -3.01
N ARG A 101 -26.81 4.14 -2.81
CA ARG A 101 -26.00 4.79 -3.86
C ARG A 101 -24.56 4.26 -3.96
N LYS A 102 -24.19 3.28 -3.14
CA LYS A 102 -22.88 2.63 -3.20
C LYS A 102 -22.59 2.00 -4.57
N PHE A 103 -21.33 2.10 -4.98
CA PHE A 103 -20.85 1.51 -6.24
C PHE A 103 -20.84 -0.03 -6.17
N ASP A 104 -20.33 -0.55 -5.05
CA ASP A 104 -20.17 -1.98 -4.79
C ASP A 104 -21.30 -2.59 -3.96
N SER A 105 -21.40 -3.92 -4.03
CA SER A 105 -22.38 -4.66 -3.23
C SER A 105 -21.98 -4.68 -1.75
N TYR A 106 -22.97 -4.88 -0.87
CA TYR A 106 -22.70 -5.09 0.55
C TYR A 106 -21.86 -6.35 0.81
N ASP A 107 -22.03 -7.40 0.00
CA ASP A 107 -21.22 -8.61 0.11
C ASP A 107 -19.76 -8.37 -0.28
N ALA A 108 -19.50 -7.55 -1.31
CA ALA A 108 -18.15 -7.10 -1.66
C ALA A 108 -17.53 -6.30 -0.49
N PHE A 109 -18.31 -5.41 0.12
CA PHE A 109 -17.88 -4.69 1.34
C PHE A 109 -17.48 -5.63 2.47
N ARG A 110 -18.27 -6.68 2.76
CA ARG A 110 -17.94 -7.65 3.82
C ARG A 110 -16.70 -8.48 3.49
N ALA A 111 -16.48 -8.80 2.21
CA ALA A 111 -15.37 -9.64 1.78
C ALA A 111 -14.01 -8.90 1.73
N LEU A 112 -14.00 -7.63 1.29
CA LEU A 112 -12.79 -6.90 0.83
C LEU A 112 -11.61 -6.85 1.81
N VAL A 113 -11.87 -7.04 3.12
CA VAL A 113 -10.80 -7.03 4.14
C VAL A 113 -10.06 -8.37 4.14
N ALA A 114 -10.77 -9.50 4.14
CA ALA A 114 -10.20 -10.80 4.47
C ALA A 114 -10.10 -11.77 3.29
N ARG A 115 -10.87 -11.56 2.22
CA ARG A 115 -10.93 -12.47 1.06
C ARG A 115 -11.13 -11.69 -0.22
N ASP A 116 -10.47 -12.13 -1.28
CA ASP A 116 -10.66 -11.59 -2.62
C ASP A 116 -12.14 -11.72 -3.02
N TYR A 117 -12.62 -10.76 -3.80
CA TYR A 117 -14.05 -10.59 -4.04
C TYR A 117 -14.33 -10.13 -5.47
N GLU A 118 -15.52 -10.45 -5.96
CA GLU A 118 -16.00 -9.99 -7.27
C GLU A 118 -16.62 -8.59 -7.15
N THR A 119 -16.26 -7.69 -8.06
CA THR A 119 -16.85 -6.34 -8.19
C THR A 119 -17.22 -6.07 -9.66
N LYS A 120 -17.97 -4.98 -9.87
CA LYS A 120 -18.27 -4.47 -11.21
C LYS A 120 -17.02 -3.81 -11.82
N GLY A 121 -16.55 -4.36 -12.93
CA GLY A 121 -15.56 -3.73 -13.81
C GLY A 121 -16.22 -3.05 -15.03
N ALA A 122 -15.44 -2.24 -15.75
CA ALA A 122 -15.91 -1.53 -16.95
C ALA A 122 -16.27 -2.48 -18.12
N GLN A 123 -15.72 -3.70 -18.15
CA GLN A 123 -15.95 -4.71 -19.19
C GLN A 123 -16.59 -6.02 -18.65
N GLY A 124 -17.12 -5.99 -17.43
CA GLY A 124 -17.71 -7.17 -16.77
C GLY A 124 -17.24 -7.36 -15.33
N PRO A 125 -17.67 -8.44 -14.66
CA PRO A 125 -17.18 -8.78 -13.32
C PRO A 125 -15.66 -8.95 -13.31
N VAL A 126 -15.04 -8.47 -12.24
CA VAL A 126 -13.60 -8.59 -12.02
C VAL A 126 -13.35 -8.98 -10.58
N THR A 127 -12.46 -9.95 -10.38
CA THR A 127 -11.92 -10.26 -9.07
C THR A 127 -11.00 -9.12 -8.61
N ARG A 128 -11.14 -8.72 -7.35
CA ARG A 128 -10.26 -7.77 -6.68
C ARG A 128 -9.54 -8.43 -5.53
N MET A 129 -8.26 -8.12 -5.43
CA MET A 129 -7.43 -8.45 -4.29
C MET A 129 -7.99 -7.82 -3.00
N SER A 130 -8.05 -8.61 -1.94
CA SER A 130 -8.36 -8.14 -0.59
C SER A 130 -7.17 -7.50 0.11
N LEU A 131 -7.45 -6.72 1.17
CA LEU A 131 -6.40 -6.15 2.01
C LEU A 131 -5.48 -7.23 2.60
N LYS A 132 -6.05 -8.38 3.02
CA LYS A 132 -5.27 -9.52 3.49
C LYS A 132 -4.31 -10.05 2.44
N THR A 133 -4.82 -10.34 1.24
CA THR A 133 -3.99 -10.86 0.13
C THR A 133 -2.88 -9.87 -0.22
N PHE A 134 -3.19 -8.57 -0.30
CA PHE A 134 -2.18 -7.54 -0.54
C PHE A 134 -1.11 -7.55 0.55
N ALA A 135 -1.51 -7.54 1.82
CA ALA A 135 -0.58 -7.49 2.94
C ALA A 135 0.34 -8.71 2.95
N ASP A 136 -0.20 -9.92 2.77
CA ASP A 136 0.56 -11.17 2.74
C ASP A 136 1.56 -11.18 1.57
N GLN A 137 1.12 -10.84 0.36
CA GLN A 137 1.98 -10.83 -0.83
C GLN A 137 3.04 -9.73 -0.77
N ARG A 138 2.65 -8.50 -0.38
CA ARG A 138 3.59 -7.38 -0.26
C ARG A 138 4.63 -7.63 0.82
N ARG A 139 4.20 -8.21 1.96
CA ARG A 139 5.10 -8.64 3.03
C ARG A 139 6.07 -9.69 2.53
N ALA A 140 5.60 -10.72 1.85
CA ALA A 140 6.45 -11.78 1.31
C ALA A 140 7.49 -11.20 0.32
N PHE A 141 7.08 -10.32 -0.59
CA PHE A 141 8.00 -9.66 -1.53
C PHE A 141 9.08 -8.87 -0.80
N LEU A 142 8.70 -7.99 0.14
CA LEU A 142 9.64 -7.14 0.85
C LEU A 142 10.62 -7.92 1.73
N LEU A 143 10.16 -8.98 2.41
CA LEU A 143 11.02 -9.82 3.25
C LEU A 143 11.99 -10.67 2.45
N ASN A 144 11.71 -10.95 1.17
CA ASN A 144 12.61 -11.64 0.26
C ASN A 144 13.42 -10.70 -0.64
N TYR A 145 13.25 -9.38 -0.50
CA TYR A 145 13.96 -8.41 -1.33
C TYR A 145 15.47 -8.44 -1.02
N PRO A 146 16.38 -8.63 -2.00
CA PRO A 146 17.80 -8.88 -1.74
C PRO A 146 18.50 -7.83 -0.86
N ALA A 147 18.17 -6.55 -1.04
CA ALA A 147 18.79 -5.49 -0.23
C ALA A 147 18.25 -5.44 1.21
N ILE A 148 17.05 -5.98 1.46
CA ILE A 148 16.44 -6.08 2.80
C ILE A 148 16.98 -7.32 3.54
N THR A 149 17.14 -8.45 2.84
CA THR A 149 17.72 -9.67 3.41
C THR A 149 19.19 -9.48 3.77
N ALA A 150 19.92 -8.64 3.03
CA ALA A 150 21.31 -8.28 3.33
C ALA A 150 21.49 -7.27 4.48
N LEU A 151 20.40 -6.70 5.03
CA LEU A 151 20.50 -5.82 6.21
C LEU A 151 20.93 -6.63 7.43
N LYS A 152 22.05 -6.23 8.03
CA LYS A 152 22.51 -6.73 9.33
C LYS A 152 21.55 -6.36 10.46
#